data_AF-A0A351FN60-F1
#
_entry.id   AF-A0A351FN60-F1
#
_cell.length_a   1.000
_cell.length_b   1.000
_cell.length_c   1.000
_cell.angle_alpha   90.00
_cell.angle_beta   90.00
_cell.angle_gamma   90.00
#
_symmetry.space_group_name_H-M   'P 1'
#
loop_
_entity.id
_entity.type
_entity.pdbx_description
1 polymer ?
#
loop_
_entity_poly.entity_id
_entity_poly.type
_entity_poly.pdbx_seq_one_letter_code
_entity_poly.pdbx_strand_id
1 'polypeptide(L)'
;KESVVTGQSGVGKTSLLNAIDPGLGLRVGKVSSENQKGRHTTTSAQLIPMSCGGYVVDTPGIRQFQLWDVIPEEVAGFYRDIRSYVSLCRYPDCTHTHEVDCAVKHAVADGRVDLRRYESYCYLHAGEMP
;
A
#
# COMPACT_ATOMS: atom_id res chain seq x y z
N LYS A 1 -14.91 -15.79 -6.33
CA LYS A 1 -13.81 -14.81 -6.18
C LYS A 1 -14.08 -14.05 -4.90
N GLU A 2 -13.06 -13.88 -4.07
CA GLU A 2 -13.13 -13.13 -2.80
C GLU A 2 -12.32 -11.84 -2.99
N SER A 3 -12.78 -10.73 -2.41
CA SER A 3 -12.10 -9.43 -2.55
C SER A 3 -12.03 -8.74 -1.19
N VAL A 4 -10.92 -8.04 -0.95
CA VAL A 4 -10.70 -7.28 0.28
C VAL A 4 -10.61 -5.81 -0.07
N VAL A 5 -11.39 -4.98 0.64
CA VAL A 5 -11.31 -3.52 0.49
C VAL A 5 -10.54 -2.96 1.66
N THR A 6 -9.33 -2.46 1.39
CA THR A 6 -8.41 -1.95 2.41
C THR A 6 -7.97 -0.52 2.10
N GLY A 7 -7.55 0.19 3.14
CA GLY A 7 -7.17 1.60 3.09
C GLY A 7 -7.27 2.26 4.47
N GLN A 8 -6.70 3.46 4.60
CA GLN A 8 -6.70 4.22 5.86
C GLN A 8 -8.13 4.48 6.38
N SER A 9 -8.25 4.79 7.68
CA SER A 9 -9.55 5.11 8.26
C SER A 9 -10.10 6.41 7.68
N GLY A 10 -11.38 6.41 7.28
CA GLY A 10 -12.06 7.61 6.76
C GLY A 10 -11.93 7.86 5.25
N VAL A 11 -11.23 7.01 4.49
CA VAL A 11 -11.09 7.16 3.02
C VAL A 11 -12.35 6.82 2.22
N GLY A 12 -13.45 6.43 2.89
CA GLY A 12 -14.73 6.14 2.24
C GLY A 12 -14.97 4.68 1.84
N LYS A 13 -14.25 3.71 2.41
CA LYS A 13 -14.45 2.26 2.12
C LYS A 13 -15.91 1.82 2.26
N THR A 14 -16.53 2.10 3.40
CA THR A 14 -17.94 1.75 3.66
C THR A 14 -18.90 2.46 2.70
N SER A 15 -18.60 3.71 2.34
CA SER A 15 -19.40 4.46 1.35
C SER A 15 -19.30 3.84 -0.05
N LEU A 16 -18.11 3.39 -0.45
CA LEU A 16 -17.89 2.69 -1.71
C LEU A 16 -18.68 1.36 -1.74
N LEU A 17 -18.70 0.61 -0.65
CA LEU A 17 -19.46 -0.65 -0.56
C LEU A 17 -20.97 -0.43 -0.71
N ASN A 18 -21.53 0.57 -0.04
CA ASN A 18 -22.94 0.91 -0.21
C ASN A 18 -23.28 1.44 -1.62
N ALA A 19 -22.31 2.02 -2.34
CA ALA A 19 -22.52 2.44 -3.73
C ALA A 19 -22.50 1.23 -4.70
N ILE A 20 -21.65 0.23 -4.43
CA ILE A 20 -21.56 -1.00 -5.23
C ILE A 20 -22.77 -1.90 -4.99
N ASP A 21 -23.20 -2.02 -3.73
CA ASP A 21 -24.37 -2.81 -3.34
C ASP A 21 -25.19 -2.04 -2.29
N PRO A 22 -26.20 -1.27 -2.75
CA PRO A 22 -27.08 -0.50 -1.87
C PRO A 22 -27.84 -1.36 -0.85
N GLY A 23 -27.99 -2.66 -1.11
CA GLY A 23 -28.68 -3.61 -0.24
C GLY A 23 -27.89 -3.95 1.04
N LEU A 24 -26.59 -3.63 1.09
CA LEU A 24 -25.75 -3.92 2.26
C LEU A 24 -26.14 -3.09 3.49
N GLY A 25 -26.69 -1.89 3.30
CA GLY A 25 -27.17 -1.04 4.39
C GLY A 25 -26.12 -0.74 5.47
N LEU A 26 -24.83 -0.72 5.11
CA LEU A 26 -23.75 -0.60 6.10
C LEU A 26 -23.80 0.78 6.77
N ARG A 27 -23.60 0.81 8.09
CA ARG A 27 -23.64 2.04 8.88
C ARG A 27 -22.48 2.95 8.51
N VAL A 28 -22.76 4.06 7.83
CA VAL A 28 -21.78 5.13 7.55
C VAL A 28 -21.83 6.16 8.68
N GLY A 29 -20.74 6.29 9.45
CA GLY A 29 -20.61 7.35 10.47
C GLY A 29 -20.20 8.69 9.85
N LYS A 30 -20.60 9.82 10.46
CA LYS A 30 -20.09 11.15 10.10
C LYS A 30 -18.61 11.28 10.48
N VAL A 31 -17.80 11.90 9.62
CA VAL A 31 -16.41 12.26 9.92
C VAL A 31 -16.38 13.21 11.12
N SER A 32 -15.61 12.89 12.18
CA SER A 32 -15.59 13.70 13.40
C SER A 32 -14.93 15.06 13.16
N SER A 33 -15.64 16.13 13.49
CA SER A 33 -15.25 17.55 13.33
C SER A 33 -14.12 18.03 14.26
N GLU A 34 -13.64 17.17 15.17
CA GLU A 34 -12.75 17.57 16.25
C GLU A 34 -11.26 17.25 15.99
N ASN A 35 -10.93 16.40 15.00
CA ASN A 35 -9.55 15.90 14.83
C ASN A 35 -9.08 15.57 13.40
N GLN A 36 -9.85 15.88 12.34
CA GLN A 36 -9.48 15.54 10.93
C GLN A 36 -9.09 14.06 10.72
N LYS A 37 -9.53 13.15 11.61
CA LYS A 37 -9.29 11.70 11.51
C LYS A 37 -10.63 10.98 11.46
N GLY A 38 -10.88 10.24 10.38
CA GLY A 38 -12.10 9.48 10.21
C GLY A 38 -12.23 8.42 11.31
N ARG A 39 -13.23 8.56 12.18
CA ARG A 39 -13.56 7.58 13.21
C ARG A 39 -14.54 6.56 12.63
N HIS A 40 -14.03 5.47 12.09
CA HIS A 40 -14.84 4.28 11.84
C HIS A 40 -14.74 3.29 13.01
N THR A 41 -15.90 2.77 13.39
CA THR A 41 -16.21 1.99 14.58
C THR A 41 -16.00 0.48 14.41
N THR A 42 -15.52 0.04 13.24
CA THR A 42 -15.28 -1.38 12.95
C THR A 42 -14.01 -1.83 13.68
N THR A 43 -14.17 -2.64 14.73
CA THR A 43 -13.06 -3.18 15.56
C THR A 43 -12.64 -4.60 15.14
N SER A 44 -13.43 -5.24 14.27
CA SER A 44 -13.18 -6.59 13.74
C SER A 44 -13.34 -6.63 12.22
N ALA A 45 -12.63 -7.53 11.55
CA ALA A 45 -12.87 -7.79 10.13
C ALA A 45 -14.24 -8.47 9.95
N GLN A 46 -15.06 -8.00 9.02
CA GLN A 46 -16.36 -8.59 8.70
C GLN A 46 -16.37 -9.08 7.25
N LEU A 47 -16.79 -10.33 7.04
CA LEU A 47 -17.03 -10.91 5.72
C LEU A 47 -18.49 -10.66 5.33
N ILE A 48 -18.69 -9.89 4.27
CA ILE A 48 -19.99 -9.41 3.81
C ILE A 48 -20.33 -10.07 2.47
N PRO A 49 -21.41 -10.85 2.37
CA PRO A 49 -21.84 -11.43 1.10
C PRO A 49 -22.41 -10.33 0.19
N MET A 50 -22.06 -10.39 -1.09
CA MET A 50 -22.50 -9.43 -2.09
C MET A 50 -23.67 -9.98 -2.91
N SER A 51 -24.64 -9.14 -3.28
CA SER A 51 -25.75 -9.51 -4.16
C SER A 51 -25.29 -9.96 -5.56
N CYS A 52 -24.16 -9.43 -6.04
CA CYS A 52 -23.54 -9.84 -7.30
C CYS A 52 -22.74 -11.16 -7.21
N GLY A 53 -22.75 -11.81 -6.04
CA GLY A 53 -21.99 -13.03 -5.77
C GLY A 53 -20.57 -12.75 -5.26
N GLY A 54 -20.10 -13.60 -4.35
CA GLY A 54 -18.80 -13.43 -3.68
C GLY A 54 -18.91 -12.65 -2.36
N TYR A 55 -17.75 -12.25 -1.84
CA TYR A 55 -17.64 -11.62 -0.52
C TYR A 55 -16.69 -10.42 -0.54
N VAL A 56 -17.02 -9.44 0.29
CA VAL A 56 -16.14 -8.33 0.66
C VAL A 56 -15.73 -8.47 2.12
N VAL A 57 -14.44 -8.28 2.41
CA VAL A 57 -13.98 -8.10 3.79
C VAL A 57 -13.85 -6.60 4.09
N ASP A 58 -14.66 -6.08 5.02
CA ASP A 58 -14.47 -4.75 5.62
C ASP A 58 -13.57 -4.89 6.85
N THR A 59 -12.37 -4.32 6.78
CA THR A 59 -11.41 -4.34 7.88
C THR A 59 -11.40 -3.01 8.61
N PRO A 60 -11.00 -2.97 9.91
CA PRO A 60 -10.63 -1.72 10.56
C PRO A 60 -9.66 -0.93 9.66
N GLY A 61 -9.78 0.39 9.62
CA GLY A 61 -8.84 1.21 8.86
C GLY A 61 -7.41 0.95 9.34
N ILE A 62 -6.49 0.77 8.40
CA ILE A 62 -5.06 0.57 8.72
C ILE A 62 -4.59 1.82 9.49
N ARG A 63 -4.22 1.63 10.77
CA ARG A 63 -3.66 2.69 11.62
C ARG A 63 -2.15 2.84 11.40
N GLN A 64 -1.48 1.72 11.17
CA GLN A 64 -0.08 1.63 10.83
C GLN A 64 0.06 0.46 9.85
N PHE A 65 0.62 0.72 8.68
CA PHE A 65 1.08 -0.34 7.80
C PHE A 65 2.48 -0.68 8.31
N GLN A 66 2.71 -1.93 8.69
CA GLN A 66 4.05 -2.41 8.99
C GLN A 66 4.32 -3.55 8.03
N LEU A 67 5.47 -3.50 7.37
CA LEU A 67 5.95 -4.60 6.54
C LEU A 67 6.58 -5.65 7.46
N TRP A 68 5.73 -6.34 8.22
CA TRP A 68 6.15 -7.50 8.98
C TRP A 68 6.69 -8.54 7.99
N ASP A 69 7.84 -9.14 8.33
CA ASP A 69 8.51 -10.18 7.53
C ASP A 69 9.01 -9.75 6.14
N VAL A 70 9.34 -8.46 5.94
CA VAL A 70 10.10 -8.02 4.76
C VAL A 70 11.52 -7.64 5.17
N ILE A 71 12.51 -8.32 4.59
CA ILE A 71 13.92 -7.91 4.74
C ILE A 71 14.29 -6.86 3.68
N PRO A 72 15.22 -5.92 3.95
CA PRO A 72 15.62 -4.87 3.02
C PRO A 72 15.96 -5.36 1.61
N GLU A 73 16.58 -6.52 1.52
CA GLU A 73 17.03 -7.15 0.28
C GLU A 73 15.86 -7.57 -0.63
N GLU A 74 14.68 -7.81 -0.08
CA GLU A 74 13.48 -8.19 -0.84
C GLU A 74 12.73 -6.98 -1.39
N VAL A 75 12.93 -5.79 -0.82
CA VAL A 75 12.14 -4.59 -1.13
C VAL A 75 12.20 -4.25 -2.61
N ALA A 76 13.37 -4.36 -3.25
CA ALA A 76 13.55 -4.07 -4.67
C ALA A 76 12.69 -5.00 -5.55
N GLY A 77 12.47 -6.25 -5.11
CA GLY A 77 11.64 -7.24 -5.78
C GLY A 77 10.15 -6.88 -5.82
N PHE A 78 9.66 -6.08 -4.87
CA PHE A 78 8.26 -5.64 -4.80
C PHE A 78 7.95 -4.41 -5.66
N TYR A 79 8.97 -3.72 -6.17
CA TYR A 79 8.82 -2.57 -7.07
C TYR A 79 8.99 -3.02 -8.52
N ARG A 80 7.88 -3.18 -9.25
CA ARG A 80 7.89 -3.66 -10.65
C ARG A 80 8.77 -2.81 -11.58
N ASP A 81 8.78 -1.50 -11.33
CA ASP A 81 9.58 -0.50 -12.02
C ASP A 81 11.07 -0.60 -11.70
N ILE A 82 11.44 -0.93 -10.46
CA ILE A 82 12.84 -1.05 -10.02
C ILE A 82 13.43 -2.41 -10.36
N ARG A 83 12.68 -3.51 -10.13
CA ARG A 83 13.12 -4.91 -10.26
C ARG A 83 13.82 -5.20 -11.60
N SER A 84 13.36 -4.57 -12.69
CA SER A 84 13.92 -4.77 -14.02
C SER A 84 15.37 -4.27 -14.21
N TYR A 85 15.84 -3.37 -13.34
CA TYR A 85 17.18 -2.80 -13.39
C TYR A 85 18.15 -3.42 -12.38
N VAL A 86 17.64 -4.18 -11.39
CA VAL A 86 18.45 -4.78 -10.32
C VAL A 86 19.58 -5.64 -10.89
N SER A 87 19.25 -6.53 -11.83
CA SER A 87 20.22 -7.43 -12.48
C SER A 87 21.18 -6.73 -13.46
N LEU A 88 21.00 -5.43 -13.69
CA LEU A 88 21.87 -4.62 -14.56
C LEU A 88 22.88 -3.82 -13.75
N CYS A 89 22.84 -3.89 -12.42
CA CYS A 89 23.82 -3.24 -11.57
C CYS A 89 25.19 -3.91 -11.71
N ARG A 90 26.24 -3.11 -11.56
CA ARG A 90 27.62 -3.60 -11.64
C ARG A 90 27.96 -4.60 -10.53
N TYR A 91 27.39 -4.39 -9.35
CA TYR A 91 27.66 -5.18 -8.15
C TYR A 91 26.47 -6.11 -7.85
N PRO A 92 26.70 -7.40 -7.58
CA PRO A 92 25.63 -8.35 -7.25
C PRO A 92 24.89 -8.02 -5.95
N ASP A 93 25.54 -7.34 -5.02
CA ASP A 93 25.06 -6.92 -3.70
C ASP A 93 24.65 -5.44 -3.66
N CYS A 94 24.38 -4.83 -4.82
CA CYS A 94 23.96 -3.45 -4.91
C CYS A 94 22.64 -3.22 -4.17
N THR A 95 22.66 -2.40 -3.14
CA THR A 95 21.49 -1.94 -2.36
C THR A 95 20.75 -0.80 -3.05
N HIS A 96 21.28 -0.29 -4.16
CA HIS A 96 20.73 0.81 -4.94
C HIS A 96 20.55 2.13 -4.16
N THR A 97 21.26 2.31 -3.05
CA THR A 97 21.13 3.50 -2.20
C THR A 97 22.34 4.43 -2.31
N HIS A 98 23.54 3.88 -2.13
CA HIS A 98 24.78 4.64 -2.00
C HIS A 98 25.78 4.33 -3.13
N GLU A 99 25.57 3.24 -3.87
CA GLU A 99 26.46 2.79 -4.92
C GLU A 99 26.52 3.82 -6.07
N VAL A 100 27.74 4.04 -6.58
CA VAL A 100 27.99 5.01 -7.66
C VAL A 100 27.52 4.46 -9.00
N ASP A 101 27.87 3.21 -9.31
CA ASP A 101 27.61 2.57 -10.60
C ASP A 101 26.40 1.64 -10.50
N CYS A 102 25.22 2.26 -10.39
CA CYS A 102 23.95 1.60 -10.09
C CYS A 102 22.93 1.83 -11.23
N ALA A 103 22.51 0.75 -11.87
CA ALA A 103 21.55 0.82 -12.98
C ALA A 103 20.18 1.37 -12.55
N VAL A 104 19.76 1.13 -11.31
CA VAL A 104 18.53 1.74 -10.75
C VAL A 104 18.68 3.26 -10.68
N LYS A 105 19.79 3.78 -10.14
CA LYS A 105 20.04 5.23 -10.04
C LYS A 105 20.16 5.88 -11.43
N HIS A 106 20.78 5.20 -12.39
CA HIS A 106 20.80 5.67 -13.78
C HIS A 106 19.39 5.71 -14.38
N ALA A 107 18.57 4.68 -14.14
CA ALA A 107 17.19 4.66 -14.61
C ALA A 107 16.33 5.78 -13.98
N VAL A 108 16.60 6.16 -12.73
CA VAL A 108 15.98 7.34 -12.09
C VAL A 108 16.45 8.63 -12.75
N ALA A 109 17.77 8.80 -12.94
CA ALA A 109 18.34 9.99 -13.60
C ALA A 109 17.82 10.18 -15.03
N ASP A 110 17.61 9.08 -15.76
CA ASP A 110 17.07 9.06 -17.13
C ASP A 110 15.52 9.18 -17.16
N GLY A 111 14.85 9.30 -16.01
CA GLY A 111 13.39 9.41 -15.91
C GLY A 111 12.61 8.13 -16.23
N ARG A 112 13.29 6.97 -16.30
CA ARG A 112 12.67 5.66 -16.53
C ARG A 112 12.07 5.05 -15.26
N VAL A 113 12.58 5.44 -14.10
CA VAL A 113 12.00 5.17 -12.78
C VAL A 113 11.60 6.51 -12.17
N ASP A 114 10.34 6.63 -11.72
CA ASP A 114 9.86 7.85 -11.08
C ASP A 114 10.61 8.09 -9.76
N LEU A 115 11.07 9.33 -9.54
CA LEU A 115 11.85 9.68 -8.35
C LEU A 115 11.10 9.34 -7.05
N ARG A 116 9.78 9.56 -6.98
CA ARG A 116 8.97 9.28 -5.79
C ARG A 116 8.93 7.78 -5.49
N ARG A 117 8.99 6.94 -6.53
CA ARG A 117 9.04 5.48 -6.39
C ARG A 117 10.40 5.04 -5.84
N TYR A 118 11.48 5.63 -6.33
CA TYR A 118 12.82 5.40 -5.81
C TYR A 118 12.99 5.86 -4.36
N GLU A 119 12.51 7.06 -4.01
CA GLU A 119 12.52 7.56 -2.63
C GLU A 119 11.72 6.64 -1.68
N SER A 120 10.52 6.22 -2.11
CA SER A 120 9.70 5.24 -1.39
C SER A 120 10.42 3.90 -1.21
N TYR A 121 11.19 3.46 -2.20
CA TYR A 121 12.04 2.27 -2.08
C TYR A 121 13.14 2.46 -1.03
N CYS A 122 13.93 3.54 -1.12
CA CYS A 122 15.02 3.81 -0.17
C CYS A 122 14.51 3.88 1.27
N TYR A 123 13.34 4.47 1.45
CA TYR A 123 12.69 4.61 2.74
C TYR A 123 12.33 3.25 3.35
N LEU A 124 11.67 2.38 2.58
CA LEU A 124 11.34 1.02 3.02
C LEU A 124 12.59 0.15 3.23
N HIS A 125 13.61 0.31 2.38
CA HIS A 125 14.89 -0.40 2.51
C HIS A 125 15.63 0.00 3.80
N ALA A 126 15.58 1.28 4.19
CA ALA A 126 16.21 1.75 5.43
C ALA A 126 15.52 1.21 6.71
N GLY A 127 14.32 0.63 6.59
CA GLY A 127 13.50 0.22 7.73
C GLY A 127 12.92 1.40 8.52
N GLU A 128 13.06 2.62 7.99
CA GLU A 128 12.44 3.81 8.54
C GLU A 128 11.00 3.85 8.01
N MET A 129 10.01 3.78 8.90
CA MET A 129 8.59 3.97 8.56
C MET A 129 8.08 5.26 9.19
N PRO A 130 7.09 5.97 8.59
CA PRO A 130 6.64 7.25 9.09
C PRO A 130 5.62 7.05 10.22
#